data_AF-A0A840LGQ7-F1
#
_entry.id   AF-A0A840LGQ7-F1
#
_cell.length_a   1.000
_cell.length_b   1.000
_cell.length_c   1.000
_cell.angle_alpha   90.00
_cell.angle_beta   90.00
_cell.angle_gamma   90.00
#
_symmetry.space_group_name_H-M   'P 1'
#
loop_
_entity.id
_entity.type
_entity.pdbx_description
1 polymer ?
#
loop_
_entity_poly.entity_id
_entity_poly.type
_entity_poly.pdbx_seq_one_letter_code
_entity_poly.pdbx_strand_id
1 'polypeptide(L)'
;MHIIQADNQRNPYANPSWDQPLRLYYDETNNIRRLTLSEVGLNNDPNRMFALAGIALKPGKEIVGWDALRKEMGIQVSATEIKYKHVAPPEYEGALASERLTSFLEWLTESETLIHYSVLDVLFWSVLDIIESLMNDERVNINEVHMELKNELVFAVKVAPSAFMTLLHGFGYPNLKRADVPAFLKCVLAFVERRLPKNRNFATQALKKLLRNAAKLPRLELIVLHDNEPGELIGDFSTHFTHVLCMFKQASHVLDRETNIERILQRVEIRNGERRLDYRFSDSKSEIGIQASDVIAGLIGRHFTYVLGHSLPELQQALDRFSARQHKNLSLLRGLIDASDAYSNGLLHAVQPLDTWLKNGMFLYGRPAPDFLR
;
A
#
# COMPACT_ATOMS: atom_id res chain seq x y z
N MET A 1 -23.65 17.52 -2.23
CA MET A 1 -22.60 16.94 -1.37
C MET A 1 -22.89 15.45 -1.25
N HIS A 2 -21.95 14.59 -1.61
CA HIS A 2 -22.14 13.14 -1.58
C HIS A 2 -21.86 12.61 -0.16
N ILE A 3 -22.69 11.71 0.37
CA ILE A 3 -22.52 11.16 1.72
C ILE A 3 -21.97 9.74 1.62
N ILE A 4 -20.85 9.48 2.30
CA ILE A 4 -20.28 8.13 2.47
C ILE A 4 -20.60 7.66 3.88
N GLN A 5 -21.26 6.50 3.98
CA GLN A 5 -21.47 5.83 5.27
C GLN A 5 -20.28 4.92 5.58
N ALA A 6 -19.57 5.20 6.68
CA ALA A 6 -18.36 4.49 7.07
C ALA A 6 -18.60 2.98 7.24
N ASP A 7 -19.76 2.58 7.76
CA ASP A 7 -20.10 1.17 7.94
C ASP A 7 -20.30 0.41 6.62
N ASN A 8 -20.70 1.10 5.55
CA ASN A 8 -20.78 0.49 4.22
C ASN A 8 -19.40 0.25 3.61
N GLN A 9 -18.35 0.86 4.17
CA GLN A 9 -16.96 0.71 3.71
C GLN A 9 -16.16 -0.28 4.57
N ARG A 10 -16.71 -0.73 5.71
CA ARG A 10 -16.07 -1.69 6.60
C ARG A 10 -16.51 -3.11 6.27
N ASN A 11 -15.62 -4.08 6.52
CA ASN A 11 -16.01 -5.48 6.52
C ASN A 11 -17.09 -5.69 7.61
N PRO A 12 -18.19 -6.43 7.31
CA PRO A 12 -19.23 -6.72 8.32
C PRO A 12 -18.71 -7.47 9.55
N TYR A 13 -17.54 -8.10 9.46
CA TYR A 13 -16.82 -8.77 10.54
C TYR A 13 -15.65 -7.92 11.08
N ALA A 14 -15.74 -6.60 10.99
CA ALA A 14 -14.73 -5.69 11.50
C ALA A 14 -14.38 -5.97 12.98
N ASN A 15 -13.09 -6.02 13.29
CA ASN A 15 -12.62 -6.27 14.65
C ASN A 15 -13.08 -5.13 15.60
N PRO A 16 -13.61 -5.42 16.80
CA PRO A 16 -13.95 -4.40 17.79
C PRO A 16 -12.79 -3.44 18.12
N SER A 17 -11.53 -3.86 17.94
CA SER A 17 -10.36 -2.97 18.09
C SER A 17 -10.30 -1.83 17.08
N TRP A 18 -11.13 -1.80 16.03
CA TRP A 18 -11.17 -0.72 15.04
C TRP A 18 -12.02 0.46 15.50
N ASP A 19 -12.85 0.27 16.54
CA ASP A 19 -13.69 1.32 17.12
C ASP A 19 -13.02 2.06 18.29
N GLN A 20 -11.70 1.90 18.44
CA GLN A 20 -10.93 2.65 19.44
C GLN A 20 -10.88 4.15 19.09
N PRO A 21 -11.13 5.07 20.05
CA PRO A 21 -11.15 6.50 19.79
C PRO A 21 -9.72 7.09 19.77
N LEU A 22 -8.93 6.63 18.80
CA LEU A 22 -7.55 7.04 18.58
C LEU A 22 -7.47 8.49 18.08
N ARG A 23 -6.29 9.12 18.26
CA ARG A 23 -5.91 10.32 17.49
C ARG A 23 -4.86 9.92 16.47
N LEU A 24 -5.21 9.99 15.19
CA LEU A 24 -4.40 9.52 14.08
C LEU A 24 -3.85 10.70 13.29
N TYR A 25 -2.54 10.73 13.09
CA TYR A 25 -1.86 11.71 12.26
C TYR A 25 -1.34 11.04 10.99
N TYR A 26 -1.39 11.75 9.86
CA TYR A 26 -1.09 11.18 8.55
C TYR A 26 -0.14 12.06 7.77
N ASP A 27 0.75 11.41 7.03
CA ASP A 27 1.46 11.94 5.87
C ASP A 27 1.52 10.83 4.80
N GLU A 28 1.83 11.19 3.57
CA GLU A 28 1.96 10.28 2.45
C GLU A 28 3.35 10.26 1.83
N THR A 29 3.67 9.17 1.15
CA THR A 29 4.85 9.13 0.29
C THR A 29 4.64 10.05 -0.91
N ASN A 30 5.52 11.03 -1.07
CA ASN A 30 5.52 11.97 -2.20
C ASN A 30 6.03 11.36 -3.54
N ASN A 31 5.64 10.12 -3.86
CA ASN A 31 6.19 9.37 -5.01
C ASN A 31 5.27 9.27 -6.22
N ILE A 32 3.94 9.35 -6.06
CA ILE A 32 2.98 9.28 -7.17
C ILE A 32 1.64 9.92 -6.78
N ARG A 33 1.00 10.64 -7.72
CA ARG A 33 -0.36 11.19 -7.55
C ARG A 33 -1.40 10.52 -8.45
N ARG A 34 -0.97 10.08 -9.64
CA ARG A 34 -1.77 9.36 -10.64
C ARG A 34 -0.86 8.47 -11.48
N LEU A 35 -1.39 7.37 -11.97
CA LEU A 35 -0.71 6.50 -12.93
C LEU A 35 -1.51 6.44 -14.23
N THR A 36 -0.90 6.88 -15.32
CA THR A 36 -1.53 6.88 -16.64
C THR A 36 -0.70 6.11 -17.65
N LEU A 37 -1.38 5.42 -18.56
CA LEU A 37 -0.84 4.65 -19.66
C LEU A 37 -1.18 5.32 -20.99
N SER A 38 -0.16 5.59 -21.78
CA SER A 38 -0.25 6.14 -23.14
C SER A 38 0.50 5.27 -24.13
N GLU A 39 0.51 5.65 -25.41
CA GLU A 39 1.27 4.98 -26.46
C GLU A 39 2.78 4.91 -26.17
N VAL A 40 3.33 5.90 -25.44
CA VAL A 40 4.74 5.95 -25.03
C VAL A 40 5.01 5.23 -23.70
N GLY A 41 3.98 4.64 -23.08
CA GLY A 41 4.07 3.93 -21.81
C GLY A 41 3.51 4.70 -20.62
N LEU A 42 4.00 4.35 -19.42
CA LEU A 42 3.55 4.90 -18.15
C LEU A 42 4.20 6.26 -17.85
N ASN A 43 3.43 7.16 -17.22
CA ASN A 43 3.93 8.47 -16.80
C ASN A 43 4.82 8.44 -15.54
N ASN A 44 4.78 7.36 -14.77
CA ASN A 44 5.56 7.15 -13.55
C ASN A 44 6.05 5.70 -13.48
N ASP A 45 7.10 5.48 -12.70
CA ASP A 45 7.60 4.15 -12.36
C ASP A 45 6.57 3.40 -11.50
N PRO A 46 5.99 2.28 -11.99
CA PRO A 46 4.97 1.55 -11.25
C PRO A 46 5.56 0.62 -10.19
N ASN A 47 6.88 0.42 -10.14
CA ASN A 47 7.54 -0.50 -9.20
C ASN A 47 7.81 0.16 -7.85
N ARG A 48 6.80 0.84 -7.30
CA ARG A 48 6.90 1.59 -6.05
C ARG A 48 5.68 1.34 -5.18
N MET A 49 5.87 1.48 -3.88
CA MET A 49 4.79 1.46 -2.91
C MET A 49 4.35 2.89 -2.61
N PHE A 50 3.07 3.18 -2.78
CA PHE A 50 2.45 4.34 -2.14
C PHE A 50 2.17 3.98 -0.68
N ALA A 51 2.43 4.89 0.26
CA ALA A 51 2.08 4.72 1.66
C ALA A 51 1.37 5.98 2.17
N LEU A 52 0.21 5.78 2.79
CA LEU A 52 -0.43 6.73 3.70
C LEU A 52 -0.20 6.21 5.11
N ALA A 53 0.56 6.91 5.93
CA ALA A 53 1.02 6.36 7.20
C ALA A 53 1.26 7.47 8.23
N GLY A 54 1.48 7.05 9.47
CA GLY A 54 1.85 7.98 10.52
C GLY A 54 1.81 7.40 11.92
N ILE A 55 1.55 8.26 12.89
CA ILE A 55 1.46 7.88 14.30
C ILE A 55 0.02 7.86 14.79
N ALA A 56 -0.24 7.03 15.80
CA ALA A 56 -1.53 6.92 16.48
C ALA A 56 -1.34 7.07 17.99
N LEU A 57 -2.11 7.98 18.59
CA LEU A 57 -2.14 8.17 20.04
C LEU A 57 -3.35 7.45 20.63
N LYS A 58 -3.11 6.69 21.69
CA LYS A 58 -4.16 6.09 22.51
C LYS A 58 -5.01 7.18 23.18
N PRO A 59 -6.26 6.89 23.57
CA PRO A 59 -7.12 7.87 24.21
C PRO A 59 -6.45 8.52 25.43
N GLY A 60 -6.43 9.86 25.47
CA GLY A 60 -5.84 10.65 26.55
C GLY A 60 -4.31 10.76 26.54
N LYS A 61 -3.60 10.17 25.57
CA LYS A 61 -2.16 10.35 25.38
C LYS A 61 -1.88 11.59 24.52
N GLU A 62 -0.80 12.27 24.83
CA GLU A 62 -0.30 13.44 24.10
C GLU A 62 1.14 13.20 23.66
N ILE A 63 1.57 13.92 22.62
CA ILE A 63 2.95 13.87 22.14
C ILE A 63 3.83 14.63 23.13
N VAL A 64 4.82 13.94 23.72
CA VAL A 64 5.73 14.51 24.72
C VAL A 64 7.18 14.31 24.32
N GLY A 65 8.09 15.16 24.83
CA GLY A 65 9.53 15.00 24.61
C GLY A 65 10.03 15.39 23.21
N TRP A 66 9.17 15.97 22.36
CA TRP A 66 9.54 16.35 20.99
C TRP A 66 10.79 17.23 20.93
N ASP A 67 10.85 18.33 21.68
CA ASP A 67 12.00 19.25 21.65
C ASP A 67 13.31 18.59 22.12
N ALA A 68 13.23 17.67 23.08
CA ALA A 68 14.38 16.89 23.52
C ALA A 68 14.88 15.97 22.39
N LEU A 69 13.97 15.27 21.72
CA LEU A 69 14.27 14.44 20.56
C LEU A 69 14.88 15.27 19.41
N ARG A 70 14.34 16.46 19.14
CA ARG A 70 14.90 17.37 18.10
C ARG A 70 16.37 17.67 18.37
N LYS A 71 16.68 17.98 19.63
CA LYS A 71 18.04 18.28 20.07
C LYS A 71 18.94 17.04 19.98
N GLU A 72 18.44 15.88 20.39
CA GLU A 72 19.16 14.61 20.31
C GLU A 72 19.51 14.24 18.86
N MET A 73 18.57 14.40 17.94
CA MET A 73 18.81 14.22 16.51
C MET A 73 19.72 15.31 15.90
N GLY A 74 20.10 16.34 16.66
CA GLY A 74 20.92 17.45 16.17
C GLY A 74 20.22 18.30 15.11
N ILE A 75 18.90 18.40 15.15
CA ILE A 75 18.11 19.21 14.22
C ILE A 75 18.19 20.67 14.66
N GLN A 76 18.54 21.56 13.72
CA GLN A 76 18.72 22.97 14.00
C GLN A 76 17.43 23.61 14.54
N VAL A 77 17.57 24.52 15.51
CA VAL A 77 16.45 25.27 16.12
C VAL A 77 15.71 26.12 15.07
N SER A 78 16.42 26.58 14.04
CA SER A 78 15.86 27.36 12.93
C SER A 78 14.99 26.54 11.98
N ALA A 79 15.05 25.21 12.01
CA ALA A 79 14.18 24.37 11.20
C ALA A 79 12.74 24.49 11.71
N THR A 80 11.83 25.01 10.88
CA THR A 80 10.42 25.18 11.25
C THR A 80 9.64 23.87 11.24
N GLU A 81 10.17 22.84 10.58
CA GLU A 81 9.54 21.52 10.43
C GLU A 81 10.58 20.41 10.39
N ILE A 82 10.21 19.23 10.89
CA ILE A 82 10.91 17.97 10.67
C ILE A 82 10.22 17.21 9.54
N LYS A 83 11.07 16.65 8.68
CA LYS A 83 10.72 15.86 7.51
C LYS A 83 11.69 14.69 7.49
N TYR A 84 11.32 13.59 6.85
CA TYR A 84 12.08 12.34 6.75
C TYR A 84 13.54 12.59 6.38
N LYS A 85 13.79 13.47 5.40
CA LYS A 85 15.13 13.83 4.93
C LYS A 85 16.07 14.37 6.00
N HIS A 86 15.52 14.90 7.11
CA HIS A 86 16.30 15.38 8.25
C HIS A 86 16.73 14.23 9.19
N VAL A 87 16.00 13.12 9.17
CA VAL A 87 16.16 11.96 10.06
C VAL A 87 16.95 10.84 9.39
N ALA A 88 16.75 10.59 8.09
CA ALA A 88 17.38 9.47 7.40
C ALA A 88 17.65 9.77 5.92
N PRO A 89 18.69 9.15 5.33
CA PRO A 89 18.94 9.20 3.89
C PRO A 89 17.83 8.48 3.09
N PRO A 90 17.74 8.75 1.77
CA PRO A 90 16.68 8.20 0.94
C PRO A 90 16.82 6.68 0.67
N GLU A 91 18.03 6.11 0.71
CA GLU A 91 18.26 4.67 0.53
C GLU A 91 17.85 3.89 1.78
N TYR A 92 17.10 2.80 1.62
CA TYR A 92 16.54 2.05 2.76
C TYR A 92 17.61 1.50 3.72
N GLU A 93 18.65 0.86 3.19
CA GLU A 93 19.74 0.34 4.03
C GLU A 93 20.51 1.47 4.75
N GLY A 94 20.68 2.61 4.09
CA GLY A 94 21.27 3.81 4.69
C GLY A 94 20.36 4.40 5.78
N ALA A 95 19.04 4.35 5.60
CA ALA A 95 18.07 4.77 6.59
C ALA A 95 18.19 3.91 7.85
N LEU A 96 18.24 2.59 7.69
CA LEU A 96 18.47 1.65 8.79
C LEU A 96 19.83 1.88 9.48
N ALA A 97 20.83 2.43 8.80
CA ALA A 97 22.13 2.78 9.40
C ALA A 97 22.13 4.15 10.12
N SER A 98 21.04 4.92 10.07
CA SER A 98 20.96 6.26 10.67
C SER A 98 20.78 6.18 12.20
N GLU A 99 21.62 6.92 12.92
CA GLU A 99 21.52 7.12 14.37
C GLU A 99 20.33 8.01 14.74
N ARG A 100 20.03 9.02 13.93
CA ARG A 100 18.83 9.87 14.13
C ARG A 100 17.55 9.05 14.00
N LEU A 101 17.52 8.10 13.08
CA LEU A 101 16.38 7.18 12.97
C LEU A 101 16.27 6.29 14.21
N THR A 102 17.40 5.85 14.78
CA THR A 102 17.41 5.11 16.04
C THR A 102 16.74 5.91 17.16
N SER A 103 17.19 7.15 17.41
CA SER A 103 16.58 8.03 18.42
C SER A 103 15.09 8.25 18.18
N PHE A 104 14.67 8.45 16.92
CA PHE A 104 13.26 8.64 16.59
C PHE A 104 12.40 7.41 16.89
N LEU A 105 12.84 6.21 16.53
CA LEU A 105 12.09 4.97 16.76
C LEU A 105 12.09 4.57 18.25
N GLU A 106 13.17 4.83 18.98
CA GLU A 106 13.24 4.66 20.44
C GLU A 106 12.25 5.60 21.14
N TRP A 107 12.21 6.88 20.75
CA TRP A 107 11.24 7.83 21.29
C TRP A 107 9.79 7.39 21.07
N LEU A 108 9.43 6.86 19.90
CA LEU A 108 8.09 6.32 19.67
C LEU A 108 7.78 5.14 20.60
N THR A 109 8.76 4.26 20.79
CA THR A 109 8.64 3.08 21.67
C THR A 109 8.46 3.50 23.13
N GLU A 110 9.31 4.41 23.62
CA GLU A 110 9.31 4.90 25.00
C GLU A 110 8.07 5.72 25.34
N SER A 111 7.55 6.49 24.38
CA SER A 111 6.31 7.27 24.53
C SER A 111 5.04 6.42 24.38
N GLU A 112 5.18 5.11 24.13
CA GLU A 112 4.07 4.18 23.81
C GLU A 112 3.20 4.66 22.64
N THR A 113 3.81 5.39 21.70
CA THR A 113 3.16 5.89 20.49
C THR A 113 3.07 4.76 19.47
N LEU A 114 1.86 4.52 18.97
CA LEU A 114 1.62 3.49 17.96
C LEU A 114 1.92 4.07 16.57
N ILE A 115 2.13 3.20 15.59
CA ILE A 115 2.22 3.58 14.18
C ILE A 115 1.04 2.99 13.42
N HIS A 116 0.69 3.61 12.30
CA HIS A 116 -0.27 3.03 11.35
C HIS A 116 0.22 3.25 9.92
N TYR A 117 -0.23 2.38 9.03
CA TYR A 117 0.00 2.52 7.60
C TYR A 117 -1.08 1.85 6.76
N SER A 118 -1.32 2.42 5.59
CA SER A 118 -1.98 1.81 4.46
C SER A 118 -1.04 1.89 3.26
N VAL A 119 -0.48 0.75 2.85
CA VAL A 119 0.46 0.68 1.71
C VAL A 119 -0.19 0.06 0.48
N LEU A 120 0.25 0.50 -0.70
CA LEU A 120 -0.31 0.12 -1.99
C LEU A 120 0.81 -0.11 -3.02
N ASP A 121 0.92 -1.33 -3.55
CA ASP A 121 1.75 -1.62 -4.73
C ASP A 121 1.04 -1.03 -5.96
N VAL A 122 1.65 0.01 -6.55
CA VAL A 122 1.09 0.77 -7.67
C VAL A 122 0.84 -0.11 -8.89
N LEU A 123 1.77 -1.02 -9.22
CA LEU A 123 1.62 -1.94 -10.35
C LEU A 123 0.52 -2.96 -10.08
N PHE A 124 0.51 -3.53 -8.87
CA PHE A 124 -0.47 -4.53 -8.47
C PHE A 124 -1.90 -3.97 -8.53
N TRP A 125 -2.10 -2.77 -7.98
CA TRP A 125 -3.38 -2.06 -8.04
C TRP A 125 -3.88 -1.87 -9.47
N SER A 126 -2.96 -1.55 -10.39
CA SER A 126 -3.30 -1.26 -11.78
C SER A 126 -3.76 -2.49 -12.59
N VAL A 127 -3.53 -3.72 -12.10
CA VAL A 127 -3.77 -4.95 -12.86
C VAL A 127 -4.65 -5.98 -12.13
N LEU A 128 -4.89 -5.83 -10.82
CA LEU A 128 -5.69 -6.78 -10.04
C LEU A 128 -7.13 -6.90 -10.55
N ASP A 129 -7.67 -5.83 -11.14
CA ASP A 129 -9.02 -5.75 -11.70
C ASP A 129 -9.28 -6.78 -12.81
N ILE A 130 -8.23 -7.25 -13.49
CA ILE A 130 -8.33 -8.32 -14.50
C ILE A 130 -8.82 -9.61 -13.84
N ILE A 131 -8.35 -9.91 -12.63
CA ILE A 131 -8.77 -11.09 -11.87
C ILE A 131 -10.01 -10.80 -11.02
N GLU A 132 -10.11 -9.63 -10.40
CA GLU A 132 -11.29 -9.28 -9.58
C GLU A 132 -12.58 -9.20 -10.40
N SER A 133 -12.49 -8.67 -11.62
CA SER A 133 -13.61 -8.70 -12.56
C SER A 133 -14.17 -10.11 -12.78
N LEU A 134 -13.29 -11.12 -12.87
CA LEU A 134 -13.69 -12.51 -13.08
C LEU A 134 -14.40 -13.10 -11.86
N MET A 135 -14.13 -12.59 -10.65
CA MET A 135 -14.78 -13.06 -9.42
C MET A 135 -16.28 -12.72 -9.36
N ASN A 136 -16.73 -11.75 -10.14
CA ASN A 136 -18.13 -11.33 -10.20
C ASN A 136 -19.02 -12.27 -11.04
N ASP A 137 -18.42 -13.21 -11.78
CA ASP A 137 -19.17 -14.20 -12.56
C ASP A 137 -19.26 -15.52 -11.79
N GLU A 138 -20.48 -15.94 -11.42
CA GLU A 138 -20.73 -17.17 -10.64
C GLU A 138 -20.19 -18.45 -11.30
N ARG A 139 -19.98 -18.44 -12.63
CA ARG A 139 -19.39 -19.57 -13.37
C ARG A 139 -17.88 -19.67 -13.14
N VAL A 140 -17.26 -18.65 -12.55
CA VAL A 140 -15.84 -18.55 -12.23
C VAL A 140 -15.66 -18.57 -10.71
N ASN A 141 -15.50 -19.77 -10.16
CA ASN A 141 -15.24 -19.91 -8.72
C ASN A 141 -13.74 -19.86 -8.42
N ILE A 142 -13.25 -18.68 -8.02
CA ILE A 142 -11.83 -18.45 -7.66
C ILE A 142 -11.66 -17.78 -6.29
N ASN A 143 -12.73 -17.66 -5.49
CA ASN A 143 -12.70 -16.92 -4.22
C ASN A 143 -11.70 -17.45 -3.19
N GLU A 144 -11.33 -18.72 -3.25
CA GLU A 144 -10.34 -19.31 -2.31
C GLU A 144 -8.89 -19.14 -2.78
N VAL A 145 -8.67 -18.81 -4.06
CA VAL A 145 -7.33 -18.78 -4.68
C VAL A 145 -7.02 -17.46 -5.40
N HIS A 146 -7.91 -16.48 -5.29
CA HIS A 146 -7.83 -15.25 -6.07
C HIS A 146 -6.54 -14.45 -5.78
N MET A 147 -6.02 -14.51 -4.56
CA MET A 147 -4.78 -13.81 -4.19
C MET A 147 -3.56 -14.43 -4.89
N GLU A 148 -3.49 -15.75 -4.96
CA GLU A 148 -2.46 -16.49 -5.70
C GLU A 148 -2.56 -16.18 -7.20
N LEU A 149 -3.76 -16.12 -7.75
CA LEU A 149 -3.96 -15.80 -9.17
C LEU A 149 -3.55 -14.37 -9.53
N LYS A 150 -3.93 -13.39 -8.69
CA LYS A 150 -3.49 -11.98 -8.83
C LYS A 150 -1.96 -11.89 -8.71
N ASN A 151 -1.38 -12.61 -7.77
CA ASN A 151 0.06 -12.68 -7.55
C ASN A 151 0.80 -13.23 -8.79
N GLU A 152 0.33 -14.32 -9.37
CA GLU A 152 0.94 -14.89 -10.57
C GLU A 152 0.80 -13.98 -11.80
N LEU A 153 -0.33 -13.26 -11.92
CA LEU A 153 -0.51 -12.29 -12.98
C LEU A 153 0.52 -11.16 -12.86
N VAL A 154 0.59 -10.50 -11.70
CA VAL A 154 1.55 -9.39 -11.50
C VAL A 154 2.99 -9.87 -11.59
N PHE A 155 3.29 -11.10 -11.17
CA PHE A 155 4.61 -11.71 -11.35
C PHE A 155 4.97 -11.80 -12.85
N ALA A 156 4.03 -12.28 -13.70
CA ALA A 156 4.23 -12.26 -15.15
C ALA A 156 4.43 -10.85 -15.71
N VAL A 157 3.68 -9.87 -15.21
CA VAL A 157 3.82 -8.46 -15.62
C VAL A 157 5.20 -7.92 -15.29
N LYS A 158 5.71 -8.20 -14.08
CA LYS A 158 7.04 -7.76 -13.62
C LYS A 158 8.19 -8.33 -14.47
N VAL A 159 8.03 -9.50 -15.07
CA VAL A 159 9.03 -10.08 -16.00
C VAL A 159 9.17 -9.26 -17.29
N ALA A 160 8.09 -8.64 -17.78
CA ALA A 160 8.14 -7.81 -18.99
C ALA A 160 7.11 -6.67 -18.95
N PRO A 161 7.32 -5.63 -18.10
CA PRO A 161 6.33 -4.60 -17.84
C PRO A 161 5.91 -3.86 -19.10
N SER A 162 6.87 -3.39 -19.90
CA SER A 162 6.58 -2.62 -21.13
C SER A 162 5.73 -3.41 -22.12
N ALA A 163 5.99 -4.72 -22.29
CA ALA A 163 5.22 -5.56 -23.19
C ALA A 163 3.78 -5.76 -22.70
N PHE A 164 3.55 -5.85 -21.39
CA PHE A 164 2.20 -5.91 -20.84
C PHE A 164 1.47 -4.57 -20.96
N MET A 165 2.15 -3.46 -20.69
CA MET A 165 1.57 -2.12 -20.85
C MET A 165 1.17 -1.83 -22.29
N THR A 166 1.97 -2.26 -23.28
CA THR A 166 1.57 -2.18 -24.70
C THR A 166 0.31 -3.01 -25.00
N LEU A 167 0.19 -4.21 -24.40
CA LEU A 167 -1.03 -5.02 -24.51
C LEU A 167 -2.22 -4.27 -23.94
N LEU A 168 -2.13 -3.75 -22.70
CA LEU A 168 -3.22 -3.01 -22.04
C LEU A 168 -3.66 -1.79 -22.88
N HIS A 169 -2.70 -1.00 -23.36
CA HIS A 169 -2.96 0.16 -24.21
C HIS A 169 -3.70 -0.23 -25.50
N GLY A 170 -3.28 -1.33 -26.15
CA GLY A 170 -3.91 -1.82 -27.39
C GLY A 170 -5.38 -2.19 -27.25
N PHE A 171 -5.86 -2.47 -26.04
CA PHE A 171 -7.28 -2.74 -25.76
C PHE A 171 -8.02 -1.56 -25.12
N GLY A 172 -7.38 -0.39 -24.97
CA GLY A 172 -7.99 0.78 -24.34
C GLY A 172 -8.17 0.65 -22.83
N TYR A 173 -7.40 -0.23 -22.16
CA TYR A 173 -7.49 -0.48 -20.73
C TYR A 173 -7.34 0.81 -19.89
N PRO A 174 -8.09 0.98 -18.77
CA PRO A 174 -9.08 0.06 -18.19
C PRO A 174 -10.49 0.23 -18.76
N ASN A 175 -10.65 0.68 -20.02
CA ASN A 175 -11.94 0.78 -20.70
C ASN A 175 -12.05 -0.22 -21.86
N LEU A 176 -12.10 -1.50 -21.52
CA LEU A 176 -12.26 -2.57 -22.49
C LEU A 176 -13.63 -2.47 -23.16
N LYS A 177 -13.68 -2.66 -24.48
CA LYS A 177 -14.96 -2.91 -25.14
C LYS A 177 -15.44 -4.31 -24.75
N ARG A 178 -16.72 -4.44 -24.40
CA ARG A 178 -17.35 -5.73 -24.03
C ARG A 178 -17.12 -6.82 -25.09
N ALA A 179 -17.14 -6.46 -26.36
CA ALA A 179 -16.88 -7.38 -27.48
C ALA A 179 -15.43 -7.91 -27.53
N ASP A 180 -14.47 -7.16 -26.97
CA ASP A 180 -13.05 -7.49 -27.02
C ASP A 180 -12.60 -8.35 -25.82
N VAL A 181 -13.45 -8.56 -24.80
CA VAL A 181 -13.13 -9.34 -23.59
C VAL A 181 -12.53 -10.73 -23.91
N PRO A 182 -13.10 -11.55 -24.83
CA PRO A 182 -12.51 -12.84 -25.17
C PRO A 182 -11.12 -12.71 -25.82
N ALA A 183 -10.91 -11.67 -26.64
CA ALA A 183 -9.63 -11.43 -27.30
C ALA A 183 -8.58 -10.92 -26.29
N PHE A 184 -8.97 -10.01 -25.42
CA PHE A 184 -8.14 -9.51 -24.32
C PHE A 184 -7.64 -10.65 -23.43
N LEU A 185 -8.53 -11.51 -22.93
CA LEU A 185 -8.16 -12.64 -22.08
C LEU A 185 -7.23 -13.65 -22.80
N LYS A 186 -7.40 -13.86 -24.11
CA LYS A 186 -6.47 -14.68 -24.92
C LYS A 186 -5.08 -14.03 -25.01
N CYS A 187 -5.01 -12.71 -25.20
CA CYS A 187 -3.75 -11.98 -25.24
C CYS A 187 -3.05 -12.01 -23.87
N VAL A 188 -3.80 -11.81 -22.77
CA VAL A 188 -3.27 -11.94 -21.39
C VAL A 188 -2.75 -13.35 -21.14
N LEU A 189 -3.50 -14.39 -21.54
CA LEU A 189 -3.05 -15.78 -21.46
C LEU A 189 -1.74 -16.01 -22.24
N ALA A 190 -1.69 -15.57 -23.50
CA ALA A 190 -0.51 -15.73 -24.35
C ALA A 190 0.71 -14.98 -23.79
N PHE A 191 0.49 -13.83 -23.13
CA PHE A 191 1.53 -13.12 -22.40
C PHE A 191 2.05 -13.97 -21.23
N VAL A 192 1.16 -14.47 -20.37
CA VAL A 192 1.52 -15.31 -19.21
C VAL A 192 2.23 -16.60 -19.64
N GLU A 193 1.76 -17.27 -20.69
CA GLU A 193 2.38 -18.49 -21.22
C GLU A 193 3.79 -18.26 -21.78
N ARG A 194 4.06 -17.08 -22.35
CA ARG A 194 5.36 -16.70 -22.89
C ARG A 194 6.36 -16.29 -21.81
N ARG A 195 5.90 -15.72 -20.70
CA ARG A 195 6.76 -15.19 -19.62
C ARG A 195 7.00 -16.19 -18.51
N LEU A 196 6.02 -17.02 -18.19
CA LEU A 196 6.10 -17.94 -17.06
C LEU A 196 6.28 -19.40 -17.51
N PRO A 197 7.23 -20.14 -16.91
CA PRO A 197 7.38 -21.57 -17.15
C PRO A 197 6.06 -22.34 -16.95
N LYS A 198 5.89 -23.46 -17.66
CA LYS A 198 4.67 -24.28 -17.58
C LYS A 198 4.41 -24.81 -16.17
N ASN A 199 5.46 -25.23 -15.48
CA ASN A 199 5.40 -25.94 -14.19
C ASN A 199 6.04 -25.13 -13.05
N ARG A 200 5.98 -23.79 -13.08
CA ARG A 200 6.59 -22.96 -12.02
C ARG A 200 5.98 -23.29 -10.65
N ASN A 201 4.66 -23.23 -10.52
CA ASN A 201 3.92 -23.67 -9.35
C ASN A 201 2.46 -24.02 -9.71
N PHE A 202 1.65 -24.41 -8.72
CA PHE A 202 0.24 -24.72 -8.92
C PHE A 202 -0.57 -23.48 -9.34
N ALA A 203 -0.33 -22.33 -8.72
CA ALA A 203 -1.03 -21.08 -9.00
C ALA A 203 -0.83 -20.60 -10.45
N THR A 204 0.37 -20.73 -11.03
CA THR A 204 0.65 -20.39 -12.43
C THR A 204 -0.22 -21.24 -13.37
N GLN A 205 -0.36 -22.54 -13.07
CA GLN A 205 -1.17 -23.45 -13.87
C GLN A 205 -2.66 -23.13 -13.73
N ALA A 206 -3.10 -22.81 -12.51
CA ALA A 206 -4.47 -22.36 -12.23
C ALA A 206 -4.80 -21.07 -12.99
N LEU A 207 -3.90 -20.07 -12.99
CA LEU A 207 -4.07 -18.82 -13.75
C LEU A 207 -4.20 -19.08 -15.26
N LYS A 208 -3.30 -19.89 -15.84
CA LYS A 208 -3.36 -20.26 -17.27
C LYS A 208 -4.68 -20.98 -17.60
N LYS A 209 -5.15 -21.86 -16.74
CA LYS A 209 -6.43 -22.58 -16.91
C LYS A 209 -7.61 -21.62 -16.81
N LEU A 210 -7.62 -20.73 -15.81
CA LEU A 210 -8.64 -19.71 -15.61
C LEU A 210 -8.79 -18.85 -16.86
N LEU A 211 -7.71 -18.20 -17.30
CA LEU A 211 -7.75 -17.29 -18.45
C LEU A 211 -8.23 -18.01 -19.73
N ARG A 212 -7.78 -19.25 -19.94
CA ARG A 212 -8.18 -20.07 -21.10
C ARG A 212 -9.67 -20.40 -21.09
N ASN A 213 -10.23 -20.70 -19.92
CA ASN A 213 -11.64 -21.03 -19.77
C ASN A 213 -12.51 -19.78 -19.84
N ALA A 214 -12.13 -18.72 -19.11
CA ALA A 214 -12.80 -17.44 -19.11
C ALA A 214 -12.92 -16.85 -20.53
N ALA A 215 -11.86 -16.91 -21.32
CA ALA A 215 -11.87 -16.46 -22.72
C ALA A 215 -12.83 -17.22 -23.66
N LYS A 216 -13.40 -18.34 -23.22
CA LYS A 216 -14.39 -19.14 -23.96
C LYS A 216 -15.80 -19.00 -23.41
N LEU A 217 -15.98 -18.35 -22.25
CA LEU A 217 -17.29 -18.19 -21.64
C LEU A 217 -18.13 -17.19 -22.45
N PRO A 218 -19.32 -17.58 -22.93
CA PRO A 218 -20.18 -16.67 -23.64
C PRO A 218 -20.67 -15.57 -22.70
N ARG A 219 -20.59 -14.31 -23.17
CA ARG A 219 -21.07 -13.12 -22.45
C ARG A 219 -20.42 -12.93 -21.07
N LEU A 220 -19.20 -13.44 -20.87
CA LEU A 220 -18.39 -13.05 -19.72
C LEU A 220 -18.06 -11.56 -19.85
N GLU A 221 -18.26 -10.81 -18.78
CA GLU A 221 -17.87 -9.41 -18.70
C GLU A 221 -16.71 -9.24 -17.73
N LEU A 222 -15.91 -8.20 -17.95
CA LEU A 222 -14.93 -7.76 -16.97
C LEU A 222 -15.45 -6.47 -16.33
N ILE A 223 -16.40 -6.62 -15.40
CA ILE A 223 -17.34 -5.55 -15.00
C ILE A 223 -16.67 -4.24 -14.57
N VAL A 224 -15.52 -4.30 -13.89
CA VAL A 224 -14.79 -3.10 -13.44
C VAL A 224 -13.83 -2.53 -14.49
N LEU A 225 -13.75 -3.14 -15.66
CA LEU A 225 -12.89 -2.76 -16.79
C LEU A 225 -13.69 -2.20 -17.97
N HIS A 226 -14.88 -1.66 -17.72
CA HIS A 226 -15.76 -1.04 -18.71
C HIS A 226 -16.10 0.38 -18.28
N ASP A 227 -16.33 1.25 -19.27
CA ASP A 227 -16.88 2.60 -19.06
C ASP A 227 -15.98 3.50 -18.17
N ASN A 228 -14.68 3.19 -18.10
CA ASN A 228 -13.64 3.99 -17.44
C ASN A 228 -12.98 4.99 -18.40
N GLU A 229 -12.17 5.90 -17.86
CA GLU A 229 -11.29 6.75 -18.67
C GLU A 229 -10.12 5.93 -19.24
N PRO A 230 -9.98 5.78 -20.58
CA PRO A 230 -8.92 5.00 -21.19
C PRO A 230 -7.53 5.50 -20.77
N GLY A 231 -6.64 4.57 -20.41
CA GLY A 231 -5.29 4.89 -19.98
C GLY A 231 -5.19 5.44 -18.55
N GLU A 232 -6.28 5.68 -17.83
CA GLU A 232 -6.22 6.07 -16.42
C GLU A 232 -6.19 4.82 -15.52
N LEU A 233 -4.99 4.36 -15.15
CA LEU A 233 -4.82 3.18 -14.29
C LEU A 233 -5.06 3.53 -12.81
N ILE A 234 -4.61 4.71 -12.39
CA ILE A 234 -4.88 5.28 -11.06
C ILE A 234 -5.16 6.77 -11.26
N GLY A 235 -6.41 7.21 -11.07
CA GLY A 235 -6.80 8.61 -11.19
C GLY A 235 -6.29 9.46 -10.01
N ASP A 236 -6.49 8.97 -8.79
CA ASP A 236 -5.99 9.53 -7.55
C ASP A 236 -5.98 8.46 -6.43
N PHE A 237 -5.58 8.85 -5.21
CA PHE A 237 -5.52 7.98 -4.03
C PHE A 237 -6.64 8.23 -3.02
N SER A 238 -7.68 9.00 -3.36
CA SER A 238 -8.75 9.40 -2.43
C SER A 238 -9.51 8.21 -1.83
N THR A 239 -9.65 7.10 -2.56
CA THR A 239 -10.19 5.84 -2.03
C THR A 239 -9.36 5.30 -0.87
N HIS A 240 -8.03 5.44 -0.93
CA HIS A 240 -7.11 5.02 0.15
C HIS A 240 -7.26 5.90 1.39
N PHE A 241 -7.41 7.21 1.22
CA PHE A 241 -7.70 8.12 2.33
C PHE A 241 -9.09 7.82 2.93
N THR A 242 -10.10 7.63 2.09
CA THR A 242 -11.46 7.32 2.54
C THR A 242 -11.51 6.00 3.30
N HIS A 243 -10.76 4.98 2.86
CA HIS A 243 -10.63 3.70 3.54
C HIS A 243 -10.17 3.89 4.99
N VAL A 244 -9.02 4.54 5.22
CA VAL A 244 -8.49 4.69 6.59
C VAL A 244 -9.39 5.52 7.51
N LEU A 245 -10.07 6.53 6.96
CA LEU A 245 -11.06 7.34 7.70
C LEU A 245 -12.27 6.51 8.10
N CYS A 246 -12.79 5.67 7.20
CA CYS A 246 -13.95 4.84 7.49
C CYS A 246 -13.63 3.68 8.44
N MET A 247 -12.43 3.11 8.33
CA MET A 247 -11.98 1.99 9.17
C MET A 247 -11.97 2.37 10.65
N PHE A 248 -11.37 3.52 10.98
CA PHE A 248 -11.33 4.05 12.35
C PHE A 248 -12.41 5.13 12.57
N LYS A 249 -13.68 4.81 12.27
CA LYS A 249 -14.79 5.77 12.35
C LYS A 249 -14.99 6.47 13.72
N GLN A 250 -14.39 5.96 14.80
CA GLN A 250 -14.44 6.56 16.14
C GLN A 250 -13.23 7.44 16.47
N ALA A 251 -12.21 7.45 15.61
CA ALA A 251 -11.00 8.23 15.79
C ALA A 251 -11.17 9.70 15.36
N SER A 252 -10.18 10.49 15.74
CA SER A 252 -9.92 11.83 15.20
C SER A 252 -8.73 11.76 14.25
N HIS A 253 -8.85 12.36 13.07
CA HIS A 253 -7.88 12.24 11.98
C HIS A 253 -7.29 13.61 11.60
N VAL A 254 -5.97 13.71 11.60
CA VAL A 254 -5.24 14.92 11.26
C VAL A 254 -4.28 14.62 10.11
N LEU A 255 -4.60 15.13 8.92
CA LEU A 255 -3.85 14.85 7.69
C LEU A 255 -2.94 16.03 7.32
N ASP A 256 -1.74 15.76 6.78
CA ASP A 256 -0.96 16.80 6.09
C ASP A 256 -1.70 17.32 4.85
N ARG A 257 -1.31 18.52 4.41
CA ARG A 257 -1.91 19.19 3.27
C ARG A 257 -1.58 18.46 1.95
N GLU A 258 -2.58 17.78 1.39
CA GLU A 258 -2.56 17.32 0.00
C GLU A 258 -3.69 18.00 -0.78
N THR A 259 -3.35 18.92 -1.69
CA THR A 259 -4.32 19.82 -2.33
C THR A 259 -5.38 19.10 -3.17
N ASN A 260 -5.03 17.98 -3.81
CA ASN A 260 -5.97 17.23 -4.64
C ASN A 260 -6.96 16.43 -3.79
N ILE A 261 -6.46 15.69 -2.81
CA ILE A 261 -7.26 14.90 -1.88
C ILE A 261 -8.15 15.82 -1.03
N GLU A 262 -7.63 16.96 -0.55
CA GLU A 262 -8.43 17.94 0.18
C GLU A 262 -9.62 18.42 -0.67
N ARG A 263 -9.39 18.76 -1.96
CA ARG A 263 -10.46 19.18 -2.87
C ARG A 263 -11.51 18.09 -3.09
N ILE A 264 -11.08 16.83 -3.18
CA ILE A 264 -11.99 15.68 -3.33
C ILE A 264 -12.82 15.50 -2.05
N LEU A 265 -12.17 15.46 -0.89
CA LEU A 265 -12.82 15.25 0.41
C LEU A 265 -13.66 16.44 0.87
N GLN A 266 -13.48 17.65 0.31
CA GLN A 266 -14.40 18.78 0.52
C GLN A 266 -15.76 18.58 -0.16
N ARG A 267 -15.87 17.72 -1.17
CA ARG A 267 -17.12 17.45 -1.91
C ARG A 267 -17.93 16.29 -1.31
N VAL A 268 -17.34 15.61 -0.33
CA VAL A 268 -17.85 14.40 0.31
C VAL A 268 -18.02 14.66 1.81
N GLU A 269 -19.06 14.08 2.40
CA GLU A 269 -19.20 14.01 3.84
C GLU A 269 -19.19 12.55 4.29
N ILE A 270 -18.21 12.19 5.13
CA ILE A 270 -18.10 10.85 5.69
C ILE A 270 -18.81 10.81 7.04
N ARG A 271 -19.74 9.86 7.22
CA ARG A 271 -20.58 9.72 8.42
C ARG A 271 -20.57 8.32 8.99
N ASN A 272 -20.80 8.23 10.30
CA ASN A 272 -21.20 7.02 11.01
C ASN A 272 -22.64 7.23 11.51
N GLY A 273 -23.62 6.74 10.74
CA GLY A 273 -25.02 7.10 10.93
C GLY A 273 -25.23 8.59 10.69
N GLU A 274 -25.67 9.31 11.72
CA GLU A 274 -25.88 10.76 11.67
C GLU A 274 -24.62 11.58 12.03
N ARG A 275 -23.62 10.96 12.66
CA ARG A 275 -22.41 11.65 13.13
C ARG A 275 -21.41 11.80 11.98
N ARG A 276 -21.02 13.05 11.67
CA ARG A 276 -19.87 13.33 10.80
C ARG A 276 -18.58 12.82 11.45
N LEU A 277 -17.71 12.17 10.67
CA LEU A 277 -16.41 11.74 11.17
C LEU A 277 -15.51 12.94 11.44
N ASP A 278 -14.65 12.81 12.46
CA ASP A 278 -13.74 13.88 12.87
C ASP A 278 -12.43 13.79 12.08
N TYR A 279 -12.36 14.47 10.95
CA TYR A 279 -11.12 14.59 10.17
C TYR A 279 -10.88 16.02 9.70
N ARG A 280 -9.60 16.41 9.63
CA ARG A 280 -9.16 17.73 9.16
C ARG A 280 -7.78 17.67 8.50
N PHE A 281 -7.54 18.62 7.61
CA PHE A 281 -6.23 18.90 7.02
C PHE A 281 -5.53 20.01 7.80
N SER A 282 -4.23 19.90 8.05
CA SER A 282 -3.46 20.87 8.82
C SER A 282 -2.05 21.08 8.27
N ASP A 283 -1.44 22.22 8.57
CA ASP A 283 -0.07 22.53 8.16
C ASP A 283 0.93 21.87 9.12
N SER A 284 1.78 21.00 8.58
CA SER A 284 2.82 20.29 9.33
C SER A 284 3.72 21.18 10.20
N LYS A 285 3.93 22.46 9.85
CA LYS A 285 4.72 23.41 10.67
C LYS A 285 4.13 23.64 12.06
N SER A 286 2.82 23.43 12.22
CA SER A 286 2.09 23.63 13.47
C SER A 286 1.69 22.31 14.16
N GLU A 287 1.99 21.16 13.55
CA GLU A 287 1.49 19.86 13.97
C GLU A 287 2.62 18.84 14.11
N ILE A 288 3.09 18.64 15.33
CA ILE A 288 4.16 17.67 15.64
C ILE A 288 3.79 16.26 15.15
N GLY A 289 2.51 15.87 15.31
CA GLY A 289 2.06 14.55 14.87
C GLY A 289 2.17 14.34 13.37
N ILE A 290 1.96 15.39 12.56
CA ILE A 290 2.20 15.32 11.11
C ILE A 290 3.70 15.19 10.82
N GLN A 291 4.56 15.96 11.49
CA GLN A 291 6.02 15.87 11.30
C GLN A 291 6.56 14.47 11.65
N ALA A 292 6.06 13.85 12.73
CA ALA A 292 6.38 12.47 13.06
C ALA A 292 5.82 11.49 12.01
N SER A 293 4.64 11.79 11.46
CA SER A 293 4.02 10.98 10.42
C SER A 293 4.79 11.03 9.11
N ASP A 294 5.40 12.16 8.72
CA ASP A 294 6.28 12.26 7.55
C ASP A 294 7.46 11.28 7.65
N VAL A 295 8.08 11.18 8.83
CA VAL A 295 9.18 10.23 9.08
C VAL A 295 8.71 8.79 8.96
N ILE A 296 7.54 8.45 9.53
CA ILE A 296 6.98 7.11 9.45
C ILE A 296 6.55 6.76 8.02
N ALA A 297 5.83 7.64 7.32
CA ALA A 297 5.46 7.44 5.92
C ALA A 297 6.68 7.27 5.01
N GLY A 298 7.70 8.10 5.21
CA GLY A 298 8.97 7.99 4.53
C GLY A 298 9.69 6.65 4.79
N LEU A 299 9.69 6.16 6.02
CA LEU A 299 10.31 4.87 6.39
C LEU A 299 9.51 3.69 5.85
N ILE A 300 8.18 3.66 6.07
CA ILE A 300 7.28 2.59 5.64
C ILE A 300 7.28 2.45 4.11
N GLY A 301 7.17 3.57 3.38
CA GLY A 301 7.22 3.56 1.93
C GLY A 301 8.51 2.94 1.40
N ARG A 302 9.65 3.26 2.02
CA ARG A 302 10.96 2.69 1.66
C ARG A 302 11.10 1.23 2.05
N HIS A 303 10.63 0.86 3.23
CA HIS A 303 10.63 -0.52 3.70
C HIS A 303 9.89 -1.44 2.71
N PHE A 304 8.64 -1.12 2.39
CA PHE A 304 7.87 -1.95 1.47
C PHE A 304 8.39 -1.87 0.03
N THR A 305 8.90 -0.71 -0.42
CA THR A 305 9.54 -0.61 -1.76
C THR A 305 10.81 -1.45 -1.84
N TYR A 306 11.61 -1.52 -0.76
CA TYR A 306 12.79 -2.36 -0.69
C TYR A 306 12.42 -3.84 -0.73
N VAL A 307 11.44 -4.28 0.07
CA VAL A 307 10.95 -5.67 0.05
C VAL A 307 10.36 -6.03 -1.30
N LEU A 308 9.62 -5.12 -1.93
CA LEU A 308 9.04 -5.28 -3.26
C LEU A 308 10.11 -5.53 -4.32
N GLY A 309 11.16 -4.70 -4.32
CA GLY A 309 12.20 -4.66 -5.35
C GLY A 309 13.28 -5.74 -5.26
N HIS A 310 13.40 -6.44 -4.12
CA HIS A 310 14.38 -7.50 -3.93
C HIS A 310 13.75 -8.89 -3.93
N SER A 311 14.49 -9.87 -4.44
CA SER A 311 14.19 -11.30 -4.32
C SER A 311 14.44 -11.79 -2.89
N LEU A 312 13.89 -12.97 -2.55
CA LEU A 312 14.08 -13.55 -1.22
C LEU A 312 15.58 -13.81 -0.90
N PRO A 313 16.41 -14.36 -1.83
CA PRO A 313 17.84 -14.53 -1.57
C PRO A 313 18.59 -13.21 -1.36
N GLU A 314 18.24 -12.14 -2.10
CA GLU A 314 18.84 -10.81 -1.91
C GLU A 314 18.50 -10.22 -0.54
N LEU A 315 17.25 -10.35 -0.10
CA LEU A 315 16.82 -9.91 1.24
C LEU A 315 17.56 -10.67 2.35
N GLN A 316 17.74 -11.98 2.20
CA GLN A 316 18.50 -12.79 3.15
C GLN A 316 19.97 -12.36 3.19
N GLN A 317 20.59 -12.19 2.03
CA GLN A 317 21.97 -11.72 1.93
C GLN A 317 22.14 -10.31 2.53
N ALA A 318 21.15 -9.43 2.38
CA ALA A 318 21.16 -8.12 3.01
C ALA A 318 21.14 -8.24 4.54
N LEU A 319 20.23 -9.05 5.10
CA LEU A 319 20.16 -9.30 6.54
C LEU A 319 21.50 -9.82 7.10
N ASP A 320 22.15 -10.75 6.40
CA ASP A 320 23.45 -11.29 6.83
C ASP A 320 24.58 -10.25 6.85
N ARG A 321 24.42 -9.15 6.09
CA ARG A 321 25.40 -8.06 5.96
C ARG A 321 25.04 -6.84 6.81
N PHE A 322 23.86 -6.79 7.41
CA PHE A 322 23.42 -5.64 8.18
C PHE A 322 24.33 -5.42 9.39
N SER A 323 24.67 -4.16 9.61
CA SER A 323 25.35 -3.73 10.83
C SER A 323 24.44 -3.89 12.06
N ALA A 324 25.04 -3.88 13.25
CA ALA A 324 24.30 -3.91 14.50
C ALA A 324 23.23 -2.80 14.58
N ARG A 325 23.51 -1.61 14.05
CA ARG A 325 22.54 -0.50 14.03
C ARG A 325 21.40 -0.74 13.04
N GLN A 326 21.68 -1.30 11.87
CA GLN A 326 20.64 -1.67 10.91
C GLN A 326 19.69 -2.72 11.49
N HIS A 327 20.24 -3.75 12.16
CA HIS A 327 19.42 -4.71 12.90
C HIS A 327 18.62 -4.07 14.04
N LYS A 328 19.22 -3.15 14.80
CA LYS A 328 18.52 -2.41 15.86
C LYS A 328 17.33 -1.63 15.30
N ASN A 329 17.53 -0.85 14.24
CA ASN A 329 16.45 -0.05 13.64
C ASN A 329 15.36 -0.93 12.99
N LEU A 330 15.74 -2.04 12.36
CA LEU A 330 14.78 -3.01 11.84
C LEU A 330 13.96 -3.64 12.98
N SER A 331 14.61 -3.98 14.10
CA SER A 331 13.96 -4.52 15.29
C SER A 331 13.03 -3.52 15.98
N LEU A 332 13.41 -2.23 16.03
CA LEU A 332 12.56 -1.17 16.57
C LEU A 332 11.31 -0.96 15.69
N LEU A 333 11.48 -0.92 14.37
CA LEU A 333 10.36 -0.87 13.44
C LEU A 333 9.42 -2.07 13.64
N ARG A 334 9.98 -3.29 13.72
CA ARG A 334 9.20 -4.50 14.00
C ARG A 334 8.43 -4.38 15.32
N GLY A 335 9.08 -3.91 16.39
CA GLY A 335 8.44 -3.72 17.69
C GLY A 335 7.26 -2.74 17.64
N LEU A 336 7.39 -1.64 16.89
CA LEU A 336 6.30 -0.67 16.69
C LEU A 336 5.15 -1.27 15.87
N ILE A 337 5.45 -2.06 14.83
CA ILE A 337 4.44 -2.79 14.05
C ILE A 337 3.69 -3.77 14.96
N ASP A 338 4.40 -4.59 15.74
CA ASP A 338 3.82 -5.58 16.63
C ASP A 338 2.95 -4.94 17.73
N ALA A 339 3.44 -3.84 18.34
CA ALA A 339 2.68 -3.10 19.35
C ALA A 339 1.38 -2.50 18.77
N SER A 340 1.43 -2.03 17.52
CA SER A 340 0.28 -1.45 16.83
C SER A 340 -0.72 -2.53 16.42
N ASP A 341 -0.26 -3.65 15.87
CA ASP A 341 -1.10 -4.81 15.52
C ASP A 341 -1.83 -5.37 16.75
N ALA A 342 -1.10 -5.53 17.86
CA ALA A 342 -1.64 -6.02 19.12
C ALA A 342 -2.69 -5.09 19.72
N TYR A 343 -2.54 -3.77 19.53
CA TYR A 343 -3.54 -2.80 19.97
C TYR A 343 -4.76 -2.79 19.05
N SER A 344 -4.54 -2.72 17.73
CA SER A 344 -5.57 -2.79 16.71
C SER A 344 -4.97 -3.15 15.36
N ASN A 345 -5.22 -4.38 14.90
CA ASN A 345 -4.76 -4.86 13.60
C ASN A 345 -5.24 -4.02 12.40
N GLY A 346 -6.28 -3.18 12.58
CA GLY A 346 -6.74 -2.24 11.56
C GLY A 346 -5.74 -1.12 11.28
N LEU A 347 -4.76 -0.88 12.16
CA LEU A 347 -3.71 0.11 11.98
C LEU A 347 -2.75 -0.27 10.85
N LEU A 348 -2.73 -1.54 10.45
CA LEU A 348 -1.79 -2.08 9.46
C LEU A 348 -2.57 -2.62 8.27
N HIS A 349 -2.53 -1.89 7.17
CA HIS A 349 -3.20 -2.27 5.93
C HIS A 349 -2.20 -2.29 4.77
N ALA A 350 -2.29 -3.32 3.91
CA ALA A 350 -1.41 -3.47 2.77
C ALA A 350 -2.13 -4.11 1.58
N VAL A 351 -2.12 -3.40 0.45
CA VAL A 351 -2.58 -3.90 -0.84
C VAL A 351 -1.37 -4.20 -1.70
N GLN A 352 -0.98 -5.47 -1.71
CA GLN A 352 0.27 -5.92 -2.33
C GLN A 352 0.16 -7.37 -2.83
N PRO A 353 1.07 -7.81 -3.72
CA PRO A 353 1.16 -9.20 -4.12
C PRO A 353 1.47 -10.12 -2.93
N LEU A 354 0.98 -11.36 -2.98
CA LEU A 354 1.25 -12.38 -1.95
C LEU A 354 2.75 -12.62 -1.75
N ASP A 355 3.53 -12.60 -2.84
CA ASP A 355 4.99 -12.75 -2.79
C ASP A 355 5.63 -11.64 -1.92
N THR A 356 5.16 -10.40 -2.05
CA THR A 356 5.67 -9.27 -1.26
C THR A 356 5.32 -9.43 0.22
N TRP A 357 4.11 -9.89 0.52
CA TRP A 357 3.69 -10.18 1.90
C TRP A 357 4.55 -11.30 2.52
N LEU A 358 4.79 -12.39 1.80
CA LEU A 358 5.65 -13.50 2.23
C LEU A 358 7.10 -13.06 2.45
N LYS A 359 7.66 -12.29 1.50
CA LYS A 359 9.01 -11.71 1.63
C LYS A 359 9.10 -10.80 2.84
N ASN A 360 8.09 -9.97 3.10
CA ASN A 360 8.06 -9.10 4.28
C ASN A 360 8.03 -9.92 5.59
N GLY A 361 7.22 -10.98 5.62
CA GLY A 361 7.17 -11.92 6.74
C GLY A 361 8.53 -12.57 7.04
N MET A 362 9.26 -12.96 6.00
CA MET A 362 10.64 -13.45 6.16
C MET A 362 11.56 -12.32 6.66
N PHE A 363 11.54 -11.17 5.99
CA PHE A 363 12.50 -10.10 6.24
C PHE A 363 12.39 -9.46 7.63
N LEU A 364 11.18 -9.28 8.17
CA LEU A 364 10.95 -8.73 9.50
C LEU A 364 10.98 -9.78 10.62
N TYR A 365 10.49 -10.99 10.35
CA TYR A 365 10.20 -11.97 11.40
C TYR A 365 10.94 -13.30 11.25
N GLY A 366 11.74 -13.48 10.21
CA GLY A 366 12.41 -14.76 9.92
C GLY A 366 11.43 -15.89 9.61
N ARG A 367 10.19 -15.57 9.17
CA ARG A 367 9.19 -16.60 8.83
C ARG A 367 9.64 -17.41 7.61
N PRO A 368 9.36 -18.72 7.57
CA PRO A 368 9.67 -19.53 6.41
C PRO A 368 8.89 -19.02 5.19
N ALA A 369 9.57 -18.96 4.05
CA ALA A 369 8.99 -18.60 2.76
C ALA A 369 8.98 -19.83 1.84
N PRO A 370 7.95 -19.99 0.98
CA PRO A 370 7.86 -21.10 0.03
C PRO A 370 9.06 -21.15 -0.94
N ASP A 371 9.43 -22.36 -1.37
CA ASP A 371 10.58 -22.56 -2.25
C ASP A 371 10.45 -21.87 -3.61
N PHE A 372 9.23 -21.62 -4.10
CA PHE A 372 9.02 -20.93 -5.38
C PHE A 372 9.39 -19.43 -5.34
N LEU A 373 9.68 -18.88 -4.15
CA LEU A 373 10.21 -17.52 -3.96
C LEU A 373 11.74 -17.47 -3.96
N ARG A 374 12.42 -18.62 -3.95
CA ARG A 374 13.88 -18.72 -3.92
C ARG A 374 14.51 -18.60 -5.31
#